data_AF-D0USE7-F1
#
_entry.id   AF-D0USE7-F1
#
_cell.length_a   1.000
_cell.length_b   1.000
_cell.length_c   1.000
_cell.angle_alpha   90.00
_cell.angle_beta   90.00
_cell.angle_gamma   90.00
#
_symmetry.space_group_name_H-M   'P 1'
#
loop_
_entity.id
_entity.type
_entity.pdbx_description
1 polymer ?
#
loop_
_entity_poly.entity_id
_entity_poly.type
_entity_poly.pdbx_seq_one_letter_code
_entity_poly.pdbx_strand_id
1 'polypeptide(L)'
;IKACADKIKRELEAFGCPPQFPQDVEEVVEERKSDEPIIKDKSKGKKSKAMAKAGTGKYQWQIMRSLGLQDNEIKNFADVNYWLQYFPPKTEADLRAMGLRVDWRRSFITTDANPFYDSFVRWQFIKLKERNKIKFGKRYTIYSPKDG
;
A
#
# COMPACT_ATOMS: atom_id res chain seq x y z
N ILE A 1 1.26 0.54 -2.91
CA ILE A 1 1.95 1.76 -3.39
C ILE A 1 0.93 2.80 -3.85
N LYS A 2 0.21 2.59 -4.96
CA LYS A 2 -0.78 3.55 -5.52
C LYS A 2 -1.77 4.12 -4.50
N ALA A 3 -2.49 3.28 -3.76
CA ALA A 3 -3.46 3.73 -2.76
C ALA A 3 -2.86 4.64 -1.67
N CYS A 4 -1.62 4.37 -1.24
CA CYS A 4 -0.91 5.21 -0.27
C CYS A 4 -0.50 6.56 -0.90
N ALA A 5 0.00 6.54 -2.13
CA ALA A 5 0.34 7.75 -2.87
C ALA A 5 -0.89 8.64 -3.09
N ASP A 6 -2.04 8.06 -3.46
CA ASP A 6 -3.30 8.77 -3.63
C ASP A 6 -3.82 9.33 -2.30
N LYS A 7 -3.60 8.63 -1.17
CA LYS A 7 -3.91 9.15 0.17
C LYS A 7 -3.05 10.36 0.51
N ILE A 8 -1.74 10.33 0.23
CA ILE A 8 -0.84 11.49 0.41
C ILE A 8 -1.29 12.65 -0.47
N LYS A 9 -1.61 12.38 -1.74
CA LYS A 9 -2.10 13.39 -2.68
C LYS A 9 -3.36 14.09 -2.15
N ARG A 10 -4.33 13.32 -1.65
CA ARG A 10 -5.54 13.87 -1.03
C ARG A 10 -5.24 14.69 0.23
N GLU A 11 -4.33 14.22 1.07
CA GLU A 11 -3.94 14.93 2.30
C GLU A 11 -3.25 16.27 1.96
N LEU A 12 -2.41 16.30 0.92
CA LEU A 12 -1.81 17.53 0.40
C LEU A 12 -2.86 18.52 -0.13
N GLU A 13 -3.82 18.04 -0.91
CA GLU A 13 -4.90 18.86 -1.48
C GLU A 13 -5.82 19.44 -0.39
N ALA A 14 -6.08 18.68 0.68
CA ALA A 14 -7.00 19.08 1.75
C ALA A 14 -6.35 19.94 2.84
N PHE A 15 -5.08 19.69 3.19
CA PHE A 15 -4.44 20.28 4.38
C PHE A 15 -3.19 21.11 4.07
N GLY A 16 -2.72 21.14 2.82
CA GLY A 16 -1.53 21.89 2.39
C GLY A 16 -0.20 21.18 2.61
N CYS A 17 0.91 21.93 2.47
CA CYS A 17 2.29 21.45 2.62
C CYS A 17 3.14 22.47 3.42
N PRO A 18 3.46 22.22 4.70
CA PRO A 18 3.16 21.03 5.49
C PRO A 18 1.66 20.94 5.86
N PRO A 19 1.07 19.74 5.91
CA PRO A 19 -0.35 19.58 6.20
C PRO A 19 -0.69 19.96 7.63
N GLN A 20 -1.69 20.83 7.78
CA GLN A 20 -2.28 21.16 9.07
C GLN A 20 -3.53 20.31 9.28
N PHE A 21 -3.36 19.17 9.93
CA PHE A 21 -4.48 18.32 10.29
C PHE A 21 -5.28 18.95 11.44
N PRO A 22 -6.62 18.80 11.48
CA PRO A 22 -7.41 19.15 12.64
C PRO A 22 -6.81 18.47 13.88
N GLN A 23 -6.57 19.24 14.95
CA GLN A 23 -6.26 18.66 16.25
C GLN A 23 -7.50 17.87 16.68
N ASP A 24 -7.33 16.57 16.94
CA ASP A 24 -8.42 15.74 17.44
C ASP A 24 -8.85 16.32 18.81
N VAL A 25 -9.95 17.07 18.85
CA VAL A 25 -10.93 16.88 19.93
C VAL A 25 -11.23 15.40 19.90
N GLU A 26 -11.17 14.70 21.04
CA GLU A 26 -11.44 13.27 21.12
C GLU A 26 -12.78 12.93 20.45
N GLU A 27 -12.76 12.62 19.15
CA GLU A 27 -13.86 11.98 18.48
C GLU A 27 -13.87 10.56 19.02
N VAL A 28 -14.65 10.39 20.09
CA VAL A 28 -15.23 9.12 20.50
C VAL A 28 -15.67 8.44 19.22
N VAL A 29 -14.97 7.36 18.88
CA VAL A 29 -15.39 6.45 17.82
C VAL A 29 -16.78 5.97 18.25
N GLU A 30 -17.84 6.61 17.75
CA GLU A 30 -19.17 6.05 17.86
C GLU A 30 -19.13 4.71 17.12
N GLU A 31 -19.04 3.64 17.89
CA GLU A 31 -19.43 2.32 17.45
C GLU A 31 -20.85 2.46 16.90
N ARG A 32 -20.98 2.53 15.57
CA ARG A 32 -22.26 2.22 14.91
C ARG A 32 -22.62 0.81 15.34
N LYS A 33 -23.49 0.70 16.34
CA LYS A 33 -24.14 -0.55 16.74
C LYS A 33 -24.96 -1.01 15.53
N SER A 34 -24.39 -1.89 14.72
CA SER A 34 -25.19 -2.76 13.89
C SER A 34 -25.83 -3.78 14.84
N ASP A 35 -27.12 -3.63 15.06
CA ASP A 35 -27.97 -4.62 15.73
C ASP A 35 -28.00 -5.91 14.90
N GLU A 36 -27.00 -6.78 15.10
CA GLU A 36 -27.05 -8.17 14.65
C GLU A 36 -26.95 -9.10 15.87
N PRO A 37 -27.82 -10.12 15.98
CA PRO A 37 -27.88 -10.98 17.15
C PRO A 37 -26.57 -11.75 17.36
N ILE A 38 -26.08 -11.71 18.60
CA ILE A 38 -24.83 -12.32 19.04
C ILE A 38 -24.94 -13.84 18.96
N ILE A 39 -24.40 -14.45 17.90
CA ILE A 39 -24.01 -15.86 17.93
C ILE A 39 -22.66 -15.92 18.68
N LYS A 40 -22.67 -16.49 19.88
CA LYS A 40 -21.47 -16.78 20.68
C LYS A 40 -20.68 -17.91 20.01
N ASP A 41 -19.75 -17.56 19.12
CA ASP A 41 -18.67 -18.47 18.73
C ASP A 41 -17.33 -17.98 19.32
N LYS A 42 -16.67 -18.87 20.07
CA LYS A 42 -15.43 -18.64 20.84
C LYS A 42 -14.18 -18.65 19.94
N SER A 43 -14.21 -17.98 18.80
CA SER A 43 -13.12 -17.93 17.81
C SER A 43 -12.66 -16.50 17.44
N LYS A 44 -13.13 -15.47 18.15
CA LYS A 44 -12.81 -14.05 17.84
C LYS A 44 -11.47 -13.56 18.43
N GLY A 45 -10.36 -14.03 17.86
CA GLY A 45 -9.05 -13.38 17.94
C GLY A 45 -8.88 -12.15 17.03
N LYS A 46 -9.97 -11.62 16.44
CA LYS A 46 -9.92 -10.54 15.43
C LYS A 46 -9.64 -9.14 16.00
N LYS A 47 -10.05 -8.81 17.24
CA LYS A 47 -9.84 -7.46 17.80
C LYS A 47 -8.38 -7.19 18.18
N SER A 48 -7.63 -8.20 18.63
CA SER A 48 -6.21 -8.08 19.04
C SER A 48 -5.25 -7.75 17.88
N LYS A 49 -5.45 -8.32 16.69
CA LYS A 49 -4.57 -8.07 15.54
C LYS A 49 -4.78 -6.71 14.87
N ALA A 50 -5.98 -6.13 14.96
CA ALA A 50 -6.27 -4.82 14.40
C ALA A 50 -5.61 -3.71 15.23
N MET A 51 -5.66 -3.81 16.56
CA MET A 51 -4.99 -2.87 17.46
C MET A 51 -3.47 -2.95 17.35
N ALA A 52 -2.90 -4.16 17.21
CA ALA A 52 -1.46 -4.33 17.00
C ALA A 52 -0.94 -3.82 15.64
N LYS A 53 -1.83 -3.57 14.67
CA LYS A 53 -1.53 -3.01 13.34
C LYS A 53 -1.90 -1.53 13.20
N ALA A 54 -2.49 -0.92 14.23
CA ALA A 54 -2.72 0.52 14.26
C ALA A 54 -1.35 1.18 14.44
N GLY A 55 -0.73 1.56 13.32
CA GLY A 55 0.49 2.36 13.34
C GLY A 55 0.26 3.69 14.06
N THR A 56 1.35 4.36 14.42
CA THR A 56 1.39 5.59 15.22
C THR A 56 0.72 6.82 14.57
N GLY A 57 0.15 6.74 13.37
CA GLY A 57 -0.44 7.87 12.65
C GLY A 57 -1.80 7.56 12.01
N LYS A 58 -2.76 8.47 12.21
CA LYS A 58 -4.10 8.47 11.56
C LYS A 58 -3.97 8.81 10.07
N TYR A 59 -3.05 9.73 9.75
CA TYR A 59 -2.78 10.21 8.40
C TYR A 59 -1.55 9.54 7.79
N GLN A 60 -1.55 9.38 6.47
CA GLN A 60 -0.40 8.78 5.76
C GLN A 60 0.85 9.66 5.91
N TRP A 61 0.68 10.98 5.90
CA TRP A 61 1.77 11.94 6.15
C TRP A 61 2.49 11.70 7.49
N GLN A 62 1.73 11.43 8.56
CA GLN A 62 2.30 11.17 9.89
C GLN A 62 3.15 9.88 9.90
N ILE A 63 2.70 8.84 9.18
CA ILE A 63 3.45 7.59 9.03
C ILE A 63 4.76 7.85 8.27
N MET A 64 4.71 8.67 7.22
CA MET A 64 5.91 9.04 6.45
C MET A 64 6.91 9.84 7.30
N ARG A 65 6.44 10.75 8.16
CA ARG A 65 7.29 11.42 9.15
C ARG A 65 7.91 10.46 10.15
N SER A 66 7.18 9.44 10.62
CA SER A 66 7.74 8.43 11.53
C SER A 66 8.83 7.56 10.90
N LEU A 67 8.89 7.49 9.57
CA LEU A 67 9.99 6.86 8.84
C LEU A 67 11.25 7.75 8.75
N GLY A 68 11.22 8.95 9.37
CA GLY A 68 12.33 9.91 9.37
C GLY A 68 12.40 10.80 8.13
N LEU A 69 11.35 10.84 7.31
CA LEU A 69 11.30 11.65 6.09
C LEU A 69 10.98 13.12 6.40
N GLN A 70 11.62 14.03 5.66
CA GLN A 70 11.36 15.46 5.77
C GLN A 70 10.10 15.83 4.99
N ASP A 71 9.35 16.84 5.46
CA ASP A 71 8.09 17.27 4.82
C ASP A 71 8.24 17.59 3.33
N ASN A 72 9.36 18.22 2.96
CA ASN A 72 9.67 18.56 1.57
C ASN A 72 9.90 17.33 0.68
N GLU A 73 10.23 16.18 1.25
CA GLU A 73 10.43 14.92 0.55
C GLU A 73 9.12 14.12 0.49
N ILE A 74 8.31 14.16 1.56
CA ILE A 74 7.03 13.45 1.66
C ILE A 74 6.09 13.85 0.52
N LYS A 75 6.10 15.13 0.11
CA LYS A 75 5.26 15.60 -1.01
C LYS A 75 5.53 14.85 -2.33
N ASN A 76 6.76 14.41 -2.56
CA ASN A 76 7.13 13.69 -3.79
C ASN A 76 6.51 12.29 -3.84
N PHE A 77 6.15 11.71 -2.69
CA PHE A 77 5.45 10.43 -2.60
C PHE A 77 3.97 10.51 -2.99
N ALA A 78 3.45 11.70 -3.35
CA ALA A 78 2.20 11.79 -4.09
C ALA A 78 2.30 11.16 -5.49
N ASP A 79 3.51 11.15 -6.08
CA ASP A 79 3.79 10.39 -7.30
C ASP A 79 4.21 8.96 -6.95
N VAL A 80 3.55 8.00 -7.58
CA VAL A 80 3.80 6.55 -7.44
C VAL A 80 5.22 6.19 -7.89
N ASN A 81 5.73 6.85 -8.94
CA ASN A 81 7.05 6.55 -9.48
C ASN A 81 8.16 6.87 -8.48
N TYR A 82 7.95 7.89 -7.64
CA TYR A 82 8.92 8.25 -6.61
C TYR A 82 9.12 7.11 -5.59
N TRP A 83 8.05 6.36 -5.25
CA TRP A 83 8.16 5.18 -4.39
C TRP A 83 9.09 4.10 -4.98
N LEU A 84 9.00 3.91 -6.31
CA LEU A 84 9.80 2.93 -7.05
C LEU A 84 11.27 3.35 -7.14
N GLN A 85 11.57 4.64 -7.04
CA GLN A 85 12.94 5.14 -7.00
C GLN A 85 13.51 5.16 -5.58
N TYR A 86 12.67 5.40 -4.58
CA TYR A 86 13.10 5.63 -3.21
C TYR A 86 13.35 4.35 -2.41
N PHE A 87 12.37 3.45 -2.36
CA PHE A 87 12.41 2.30 -1.46
C PHE A 87 13.28 1.14 -1.95
N PRO A 88 13.32 0.79 -3.25
CA PRO A 88 14.17 -0.30 -3.72
C PRO A 88 15.66 -0.17 -3.35
N PRO A 89 16.34 0.98 -3.58
CA PRO A 89 17.76 1.10 -3.21
C PRO A 89 17.98 1.06 -1.69
N LYS A 90 17.05 1.59 -0.89
CA LYS A 90 17.12 1.50 0.58
C LYS A 90 16.98 0.05 1.06
N THR A 91 16.01 -0.68 0.51
CA THR A 91 15.80 -2.09 0.83
C THR A 91 17.03 -2.90 0.48
N GLU A 92 17.66 -2.65 -0.67
CA GLU A 92 18.91 -3.29 -1.03
C GLU A 92 20.04 -2.97 -0.03
N ALA A 93 20.20 -1.71 0.38
CA ALA A 93 21.19 -1.31 1.37
C ALA A 93 20.97 -2.02 2.72
N ASP A 94 19.72 -2.10 3.18
CA ASP A 94 19.36 -2.78 4.44
C ASP A 94 19.66 -4.28 4.37
N LEU A 95 19.32 -4.93 3.26
CA LEU A 95 19.59 -6.36 3.05
C LEU A 95 21.09 -6.66 2.91
N ARG A 96 21.87 -5.73 2.34
CA ARG A 96 23.34 -5.81 2.31
C ARG A 96 23.92 -5.66 3.71
N ALA A 97 23.42 -4.70 4.51
CA ALA A 97 23.84 -4.50 5.89
C ALA A 97 23.50 -5.72 6.79
N MET A 98 22.39 -6.40 6.51
CA MET A 98 22.04 -7.67 7.13
C MET A 98 23.02 -8.82 6.79
N GLY A 99 23.80 -8.69 5.72
CA GLY A 99 24.79 -9.71 5.30
C GLY A 99 24.19 -10.86 4.47
N LEU A 100 23.09 -10.61 3.75
CA LEU A 100 22.49 -11.64 2.91
C LEU A 100 23.38 -12.03 1.71
N ARG A 101 23.47 -13.33 1.44
CA ARG A 101 24.22 -13.90 0.31
C ARG A 101 23.39 -13.88 -0.98
N VAL A 102 23.14 -12.69 -1.52
CA VAL A 102 22.30 -12.47 -2.72
C VAL A 102 23.15 -12.02 -3.91
N ASP A 103 22.84 -12.52 -5.11
CA ASP A 103 23.41 -12.00 -6.37
C ASP A 103 22.60 -10.79 -6.85
N TRP A 104 23.06 -9.60 -6.46
CA TRP A 104 22.40 -8.32 -6.75
C TRP A 104 22.27 -7.98 -8.24
N ARG A 105 23.04 -8.64 -9.12
CA ARG A 105 22.92 -8.47 -10.58
C ARG A 105 21.59 -9.00 -11.12
N ARG A 106 20.85 -9.76 -10.31
CA ARG A 106 19.53 -10.33 -10.64
C ARG A 106 18.38 -9.57 -9.98
N SER A 107 18.66 -8.43 -9.36
CA SER A 107 17.63 -7.55 -8.78
C SER A 107 16.88 -6.80 -9.88
N PHE A 108 15.55 -6.68 -9.76
CA PHE A 108 14.71 -5.95 -10.70
C PHE A 108 13.41 -5.45 -10.05
N ILE A 109 12.76 -4.48 -10.70
CA ILE A 109 11.43 -3.95 -10.32
C ILE A 109 10.35 -4.63 -11.17
N THR A 110 9.16 -4.83 -10.61
CA THR A 110 8.08 -5.65 -11.19
C THR A 110 7.00 -4.86 -11.94
N THR A 111 7.05 -3.54 -11.93
CA THR A 111 6.10 -2.68 -12.66
C THR A 111 6.55 -2.48 -14.11
N ASP A 112 5.71 -1.81 -14.88
CA ASP A 112 5.99 -1.34 -16.25
C ASP A 112 7.20 -0.40 -16.35
N ALA A 113 7.65 0.17 -15.24
CA ALA A 113 8.91 0.92 -15.15
C ALA A 113 10.13 0.07 -15.55
N ASN A 114 10.05 -1.26 -15.50
CA ASN A 114 11.06 -2.16 -16.01
C ASN A 114 10.61 -2.81 -17.34
N PRO A 115 11.09 -2.34 -18.49
CA PRO A 115 10.63 -2.83 -19.79
C PRO A 115 10.98 -4.31 -20.04
N PHE A 116 12.06 -4.82 -19.46
CA PHE A 116 12.45 -6.22 -19.62
C PHE A 116 11.47 -7.16 -18.91
N TYR A 117 11.11 -6.83 -17.67
CA TYR A 117 10.17 -7.62 -16.89
C TYR A 117 8.74 -7.49 -17.43
N ASP A 118 8.33 -6.29 -17.86
CA ASP A 118 7.05 -6.08 -18.52
C ASP A 118 6.93 -6.93 -19.80
N SER A 119 7.97 -6.94 -20.65
CA SER A 119 8.01 -7.80 -21.84
C SER A 119 7.91 -9.28 -21.50
N PHE A 120 8.60 -9.74 -20.45
CA PHE A 120 8.50 -11.11 -19.96
C PHE A 120 7.08 -11.48 -19.50
N VAL A 121 6.42 -10.61 -18.74
CA VAL A 121 5.04 -10.83 -18.29
C VAL A 121 4.07 -10.81 -19.48
N ARG A 122 4.24 -9.90 -20.45
CA ARG A 122 3.42 -9.87 -21.67
C ARG A 122 3.54 -11.18 -22.44
N TRP A 123 4.76 -11.68 -22.65
CA TRP A 123 4.99 -12.98 -23.26
C TRP A 123 4.28 -14.11 -22.50
N GLN A 124 4.36 -14.11 -21.17
CA GLN A 124 3.68 -15.10 -20.32
C GLN A 124 2.16 -15.07 -20.52
N PHE A 125 1.54 -13.88 -20.48
CA PHE A 125 0.09 -13.73 -20.66
C PHE A 125 -0.37 -14.09 -22.08
N ILE A 126 0.41 -13.79 -23.11
CA ILE A 126 0.14 -14.23 -24.48
C ILE A 126 0.12 -15.76 -24.55
N LYS A 127 1.14 -16.43 -23.99
CA LYS A 127 1.20 -17.91 -23.96
C LYS A 127 0.05 -18.53 -23.18
N LEU A 128 -0.36 -17.93 -22.07
CA LEU A 128 -1.52 -18.38 -21.29
C LEU A 128 -2.83 -18.23 -22.07
N LYS A 129 -2.99 -17.14 -22.82
CA LYS A 129 -4.14 -16.91 -23.70
C LYS A 129 -4.19 -17.93 -24.84
N GLU A 130 -3.06 -18.15 -25.53
CA GLU A 130 -2.93 -19.16 -26.60
C GLU A 130 -3.31 -20.57 -26.11
N ARG A 131 -2.95 -20.90 -24.87
CA ARG A 131 -3.27 -22.20 -24.23
C ARG A 131 -4.66 -22.25 -23.57
N ASN A 132 -5.54 -21.29 -23.88
CA ASN A 132 -6.89 -21.23 -23.34
C ASN A 132 -6.98 -21.19 -21.80
N LYS A 133 -5.93 -20.71 -21.12
CA LYS A 133 -5.90 -20.57 -19.65
C LYS A 133 -6.47 -19.22 -19.17
N ILE A 134 -6.56 -18.23 -20.06
CA ILE A 134 -7.21 -16.94 -19.79
C ILE A 134 -8.56 -16.93 -20.50
N LYS A 135 -9.63 -16.65 -19.76
CA LYS A 135 -11.00 -16.55 -20.27
C LYS A 135 -11.62 -15.23 -19.83
N PHE A 136 -12.44 -14.65 -20.68
CA PHE A 136 -13.22 -13.46 -20.39
C PHE A 136 -14.69 -13.84 -20.18
N GLY A 137 -15.34 -13.27 -19.16
CA GLY A 137 -16.75 -13.54 -18.85
C GLY A 137 -17.16 -12.96 -17.50
N LYS A 138 -18.47 -12.90 -17.26
CA LYS A 138 -19.02 -12.43 -15.97
C LYS A 138 -18.80 -13.49 -14.89
N ARG A 139 -18.19 -13.09 -13.78
CA ARG A 139 -17.89 -13.93 -12.62
C ARG A 139 -18.18 -13.14 -11.36
N TYR A 140 -18.65 -13.81 -10.31
CA TYR A 140 -18.76 -13.20 -9.00
C TYR A 140 -17.37 -13.10 -8.38
N THR A 141 -16.98 -11.89 -8.01
CA THR A 141 -15.71 -11.58 -7.35
C THR A 141 -15.98 -10.54 -6.26
N ILE A 142 -15.20 -10.58 -5.18
CA ILE A 142 -15.24 -9.50 -4.19
C ILE A 142 -14.83 -8.20 -4.89
N TYR A 143 -15.67 -7.17 -4.74
CA TYR A 143 -15.49 -5.89 -5.38
C TYR A 143 -15.56 -4.78 -4.33
N SER A 144 -14.66 -3.81 -4.47
CA SER A 144 -14.63 -2.59 -3.65
C SER A 144 -15.08 -1.43 -4.52
N PRO A 145 -16.25 -0.81 -4.26
CA PRO A 145 -16.71 0.36 -5.00
C PRO A 145 -15.82 1.59 -4.92
N LYS A 146 -14.84 1.60 -4.01
CA LYS A 146 -13.83 2.66 -3.92
C LYS A 146 -12.67 2.46 -4.87
N ASP A 147 -12.41 1.23 -5.29
CA ASP A 147 -11.22 0.86 -6.07
C ASP A 147 -11.50 0.65 -7.57
N GLY A 148 -12.76 0.49 -7.98
CA GLY A 148 -13.15 0.33 -9.39
C GLY A 148 -14.21 1.34 -9.80
#